data_AF-A0A0J6WDI6-F1
#
_entry.id   AF-A0A0J6WDI6-F1
#
_cell.length_a   1.000
_cell.length_b   1.000
_cell.length_c   1.000
_cell.angle_alpha   90.00
_cell.angle_beta   90.00
_cell.angle_gamma   90.00
#
_symmetry.space_group_name_H-M   'P 1'
#
loop_
_entity.id
_entity.type
_entity.pdbx_description
1 polymer ?
#
loop_
_entity_poly.entity_id
_entity_poly.type
_entity_poly.pdbx_seq_one_letter_code
_entity_poly.pdbx_strand_id
1 'polypeptide(L)'
;MNRRTVLKSAYAQFLFLMSGADHDQMDRMRSYITTMVAGWDVEQVKSVVGETLHDIVDPLVFAEAAELISDHKLCGRDVVIVSASGEEIVGPIARALGATHAMATRMVVEDGKYTGDIAFYCYGDAKAEAIRALAAREDYALEHCYAYSDSITDVPMLETVGHPTVVNPDRTLRKEAAARGWQMRSFSKPVSLRDRLPAAPSGAAVATSFAVGVSALAAGALTYTLLRRFAF
;
A
#
# COMPACT_ATOMS: atom_id res chain seq x y z
N MET A 1 -5.74 17.80 -27.82
CA MET A 1 -5.09 17.33 -26.57
C MET A 1 -5.47 15.87 -26.36
N ASN A 2 -4.52 14.96 -26.18
CA ASN A 2 -4.81 13.52 -26.04
C ASN A 2 -5.50 13.26 -24.68
N ARG A 3 -6.68 12.61 -24.68
CA ARG A 3 -7.44 12.27 -23.46
C ARG A 3 -6.56 11.54 -22.42
N ARG A 4 -5.63 10.68 -22.87
CA ARG A 4 -4.66 9.98 -22.01
C ARG A 4 -3.75 10.95 -21.26
N THR A 5 -3.22 11.96 -21.95
CA THR A 5 -2.33 12.98 -21.35
C THR A 5 -3.08 13.82 -20.32
N VAL A 6 -4.33 14.19 -20.59
CA VAL A 6 -5.17 14.92 -19.62
C VAL A 6 -5.38 14.09 -18.36
N LEU A 7 -5.69 12.80 -18.51
CA LEU A 7 -5.86 11.90 -17.38
C LEU A 7 -4.57 11.72 -16.57
N LYS A 8 -3.41 11.57 -17.23
CA LYS A 8 -2.11 11.53 -16.55
C LYS A 8 -1.86 12.77 -15.70
N SER A 9 -2.10 13.96 -16.26
CA SER A 9 -1.93 15.23 -15.55
C SER A 9 -2.92 15.39 -14.40
N ALA A 10 -4.18 15.01 -14.59
CA ALA A 10 -5.21 15.07 -13.54
C ALA A 10 -4.84 14.16 -12.35
N TYR A 11 -4.38 12.94 -12.62
CA TYR A 11 -3.91 12.03 -11.57
C TYR A 11 -2.66 12.55 -10.86
N ALA A 12 -1.67 13.09 -11.59
CA ALA A 12 -0.48 13.68 -10.98
C ALA A 12 -0.85 14.85 -10.05
N GLN A 13 -1.79 15.70 -10.47
CA GLN A 13 -2.29 16.79 -9.64
C GLN A 13 -3.05 16.30 -8.41
N PHE A 14 -3.89 15.26 -8.55
CA PHE A 14 -4.58 14.65 -7.42
C PHE A 14 -3.60 14.09 -6.38
N LEU A 15 -2.58 13.36 -6.82
CA LEU A 15 -1.52 12.82 -5.95
C LEU A 15 -0.76 13.93 -5.22
N PHE A 16 -0.49 15.07 -5.89
CA PHE A 16 0.15 16.22 -5.25
C PHE A 16 -0.74 16.84 -4.16
N LEU A 17 -2.05 16.97 -4.42
CA LEU A 17 -3.00 17.56 -3.47
C LEU A 17 -3.22 16.70 -2.23
N MET A 18 -3.07 15.38 -2.33
CA MET A 18 -3.16 14.48 -1.16
C MET A 18 -2.18 14.83 -0.04
N SER A 19 -1.09 15.55 -0.32
CA SER A 19 -0.06 15.91 0.66
C SER A 19 -0.32 17.21 1.43
N GLY A 20 -1.50 17.83 1.29
CA GLY A 20 -1.81 19.04 2.06
C GLY A 20 -2.99 19.91 1.60
N ALA A 21 -3.84 19.43 0.69
CA ALA A 21 -5.04 20.15 0.26
C ALA A 21 -6.18 20.04 1.28
N ASP A 22 -7.08 21.04 1.26
CA ASP A 22 -8.34 20.95 2.03
C ASP A 22 -9.28 19.90 1.43
N HIS A 23 -10.28 19.50 2.22
CA HIS A 23 -11.25 18.48 1.85
C HIS A 23 -12.04 18.84 0.58
N ASP A 24 -12.45 20.10 0.43
CA ASP A 24 -13.27 20.54 -0.71
C ASP A 24 -12.48 20.44 -2.02
N GLN A 25 -11.18 20.75 -2.00
CA GLN A 25 -10.32 20.64 -3.15
C GLN A 25 -10.10 19.18 -3.56
N MET A 26 -9.92 18.29 -2.58
CA MET A 26 -9.82 16.85 -2.81
C MET A 26 -11.10 16.29 -3.42
N ASP A 27 -12.28 16.69 -2.91
CA ASP A 27 -13.56 16.22 -3.43
C ASP A 27 -13.86 16.74 -4.83
N ARG A 28 -13.52 18.00 -5.12
CA ARG A 28 -13.62 18.55 -6.49
C ARG A 28 -12.75 17.77 -7.47
N MET A 29 -11.50 17.49 -7.10
CA MET A 29 -10.58 16.76 -7.97
C MET A 29 -11.01 15.30 -8.16
N ARG A 30 -11.48 14.64 -7.10
CA ARG A 30 -12.08 13.30 -7.18
C ARG A 30 -13.24 13.29 -8.17
N SER A 31 -14.21 14.19 -7.99
CA SER A 31 -15.39 14.29 -8.86
C SER A 31 -15.00 14.56 -10.33
N TYR A 32 -13.99 15.40 -10.56
CA TYR A 32 -13.45 15.66 -11.88
C TYR A 32 -12.84 14.41 -12.52
N ILE A 33 -12.02 13.66 -11.78
CA ILE A 33 -11.39 12.43 -12.27
C ILE A 33 -12.45 11.36 -12.54
N THR A 34 -13.40 11.13 -11.63
CA THR A 34 -14.44 10.09 -11.82
C THR A 34 -15.30 10.39 -13.04
N THR A 35 -15.67 11.66 -13.25
CA THR A 35 -16.40 12.10 -14.45
C THR A 35 -15.57 11.93 -15.72
N MET A 36 -14.26 12.21 -15.67
CA MET A 36 -13.38 12.11 -16.84
C MET A 36 -13.23 10.67 -17.35
N VAL A 37 -13.17 9.70 -16.44
CA VAL A 37 -12.99 8.28 -16.77
C VAL A 37 -14.30 7.55 -17.08
N ALA A 38 -15.45 8.21 -16.96
CA ALA A 38 -16.74 7.63 -17.36
C ALA A 38 -16.71 7.15 -18.83
N GLY A 39 -17.14 5.91 -19.03
CA GLY A 39 -17.14 5.20 -20.30
C GLY A 39 -15.78 4.66 -20.76
N TRP A 40 -14.70 4.84 -19.99
CA TRP A 40 -13.39 4.27 -20.31
C TRP A 40 -13.29 2.84 -19.84
N ASP A 41 -12.54 2.04 -20.59
CA ASP A 41 -12.14 0.70 -20.20
C ASP A 41 -11.27 0.75 -18.93
N VAL A 42 -11.56 -0.15 -17.98
CA VAL A 42 -10.88 -0.23 -16.69
C VAL A 42 -9.38 -0.50 -16.85
N GLU A 43 -9.00 -1.39 -17.76
CA GLU A 43 -7.60 -1.74 -17.99
C GLU A 43 -6.85 -0.59 -18.67
N GLN A 44 -7.52 0.19 -19.51
CA GLN A 44 -6.95 1.42 -20.06
C GLN A 44 -6.60 2.42 -18.94
N VAL A 45 -7.51 2.66 -17.99
CA VAL A 45 -7.25 3.60 -16.88
C VAL A 45 -6.16 3.07 -15.96
N LYS A 46 -6.20 1.78 -15.58
CA LYS A 46 -5.14 1.15 -14.78
C LYS A 46 -3.77 1.27 -15.44
N SER A 47 -3.69 1.09 -16.77
CA SER A 47 -2.45 1.32 -17.52
C SER A 47 -1.97 2.77 -17.42
N VAL A 48 -2.88 3.74 -17.55
CA VAL A 48 -2.53 5.17 -17.40
C VAL A 48 -2.01 5.48 -16.00
N VAL A 49 -2.71 5.01 -14.97
CA VAL A 49 -2.33 5.21 -13.57
C VAL A 49 -0.99 4.55 -13.29
N GLY A 50 -0.79 3.31 -13.74
CA GLY A 50 0.47 2.59 -13.61
C GLY A 50 1.65 3.32 -14.25
N GLU A 51 1.47 3.84 -15.47
CA GLU A 51 2.48 4.70 -16.11
C GLU A 51 2.71 6.01 -15.35
N THR A 52 1.67 6.65 -14.81
CA THR A 52 1.85 7.88 -14.01
C THR A 52 2.64 7.60 -12.73
N LEU A 53 2.38 6.49 -12.03
CA LEU A 53 3.13 6.07 -10.85
C LEU A 53 4.57 5.62 -11.20
N HIS A 54 4.79 5.16 -12.43
CA HIS A 54 6.13 4.80 -12.89
C HIS A 54 6.94 6.03 -13.37
N ASP A 55 6.34 6.91 -14.16
CA ASP A 55 7.05 7.91 -14.96
C ASP A 55 7.01 9.31 -14.36
N ILE A 56 5.98 9.62 -13.56
CA ILE A 56 5.68 11.00 -13.15
C ILE A 56 5.80 11.16 -11.63
N VAL A 57 5.25 10.22 -10.87
CA VAL A 57 5.25 10.28 -9.41
C VAL A 57 5.88 8.99 -8.90
N ASP A 58 7.18 9.01 -8.61
CA ASP A 58 7.75 7.94 -7.79
C ASP A 58 7.18 8.09 -6.38
N PRO A 59 6.32 7.17 -5.92
CA PRO A 59 5.66 7.34 -4.63
C PRO A 59 6.73 7.35 -3.55
N LEU A 60 6.83 8.48 -2.86
CA LEU A 60 7.70 8.59 -1.70
C LEU A 60 6.99 7.96 -0.51
N VAL A 61 7.69 7.09 0.18
CA VAL A 61 7.26 6.58 1.48
C VAL A 61 8.27 7.07 2.52
N PHE A 62 7.80 7.37 3.72
CA PHE A 62 8.73 7.64 4.82
C PHE A 62 9.48 6.36 5.17
N ALA A 63 10.80 6.40 5.26
CA ALA A 63 11.62 5.28 5.68
C ALA A 63 11.11 4.68 7.01
N GLU A 64 10.69 5.55 7.92
CA GLU A 64 10.11 5.21 9.21
C GLU A 64 8.77 4.46 9.09
N ALA A 65 7.96 4.77 8.06
CA ALA A 65 6.72 4.03 7.78
C ALA A 65 7.02 2.63 7.23
N ALA A 66 8.01 2.51 6.35
CA ALA A 66 8.42 1.20 5.80
C ALA A 66 9.01 0.28 6.89
N GLU A 67 9.80 0.84 7.81
CA GLU A 67 10.32 0.14 8.98
C GLU A 67 9.18 -0.32 9.89
N LEU A 68 8.23 0.57 10.19
CA LEU A 68 7.06 0.24 11.02
C LEU A 68 6.19 -0.86 10.42
N ILE A 69 5.97 -0.84 9.10
CA ILE A 69 5.27 -1.92 8.39
C ILE A 69 6.04 -3.24 8.53
N SER A 70 7.36 -3.19 8.38
CA SER A 70 8.23 -4.37 8.51
C SER A 70 8.18 -4.94 9.93
N ASP A 71 8.22 -4.10 10.96
CA ASP A 71 8.12 -4.50 12.36
C ASP A 71 6.80 -5.21 12.67
N HIS A 72 5.67 -4.69 12.17
CA HIS A 72 4.37 -5.35 12.31
C HIS A 72 4.36 -6.73 11.66
N LYS A 73 4.92 -6.85 10.46
CA LYS A 73 5.03 -8.13 9.75
C LYS A 73 5.94 -9.12 10.48
N LEU A 74 7.04 -8.67 11.07
CA LEU A 74 7.93 -9.51 11.89
C LEU A 74 7.23 -10.01 13.16
N CYS A 75 6.27 -9.26 13.69
CA CYS A 75 5.39 -9.71 14.76
C CYS A 75 4.25 -10.64 14.29
N GLY A 76 4.20 -11.02 13.01
CA GLY A 76 3.15 -11.87 12.45
C GLY A 76 1.80 -11.17 12.30
N ARG A 77 1.76 -9.84 12.27
CA ARG A 77 0.53 -9.07 12.10
C ARG A 77 0.24 -8.84 10.62
N ASP A 78 -1.03 -8.96 10.26
CA ASP A 78 -1.50 -8.52 8.96
C ASP A 78 -1.43 -7.00 8.84
N VAL A 79 -1.07 -6.55 7.63
CA VAL A 79 -0.95 -5.12 7.31
C VAL A 79 -2.05 -4.75 6.34
N VAL A 80 -2.78 -3.69 6.67
CA VAL A 80 -3.90 -3.19 5.87
C VAL A 80 -3.64 -1.74 5.47
N ILE A 81 -3.71 -1.44 4.18
CA ILE A 81 -3.69 -0.05 3.69
C ILE A 81 -5.12 0.44 3.56
N VAL A 82 -5.47 1.52 4.26
CA VAL A 82 -6.80 2.13 4.23
C VAL A 82 -6.70 3.55 3.71
N SER A 83 -7.30 3.84 2.56
CA SER A 83 -7.11 5.13 1.86
C SER A 83 -8.36 5.59 1.13
N ALA A 84 -8.61 6.90 1.14
CA ALA A 84 -9.69 7.53 0.36
C ALA A 84 -9.38 7.60 -1.14
N SER A 85 -8.15 7.32 -1.54
CA SER A 85 -7.73 7.27 -2.94
C SER A 85 -8.32 6.04 -3.66
N GLY A 86 -8.38 6.13 -4.99
CA GLY A 86 -8.91 5.06 -5.84
C GLY A 86 -8.09 3.77 -5.78
N GLU A 87 -8.75 2.63 -5.91
CA GLU A 87 -8.14 1.29 -5.92
C GLU A 87 -7.01 1.14 -6.96
N GLU A 88 -7.09 1.87 -8.07
CA GLU A 88 -6.11 1.87 -9.15
C GLU A 88 -4.75 2.41 -8.70
N ILE A 89 -4.73 3.28 -7.68
CA ILE A 89 -3.50 3.78 -7.05
C ILE A 89 -3.14 2.94 -5.83
N VAL A 90 -4.12 2.71 -4.95
CA VAL A 90 -3.89 2.07 -3.66
C VAL A 90 -3.46 0.62 -3.83
N GLY A 91 -4.04 -0.11 -4.77
CA GLY A 91 -3.73 -1.52 -5.03
C GLY A 91 -2.25 -1.77 -5.36
N PRO A 92 -1.66 -1.08 -6.37
CA PRO A 92 -0.23 -1.18 -6.66
C PRO A 92 0.67 -0.85 -5.46
N ILE A 93 0.36 0.23 -4.72
CA ILE A 93 1.16 0.65 -3.55
C ILE A 93 1.07 -0.38 -2.42
N ALA A 94 -0.13 -0.87 -2.12
CA ALA A 94 -0.35 -1.89 -1.09
C ALA A 94 0.40 -3.19 -1.43
N ARG A 95 0.35 -3.64 -2.69
CA ARG A 95 1.12 -4.81 -3.15
C ARG A 95 2.62 -4.59 -3.02
N ALA A 96 3.11 -3.41 -3.38
CA ALA A 96 4.51 -3.05 -3.27
C ALA A 96 4.96 -3.10 -1.79
N LEU A 97 4.21 -2.51 -0.87
CA LEU A 97 4.48 -2.59 0.57
C LEU A 97 4.28 -3.99 1.17
N GLY A 98 3.75 -4.95 0.39
CA GLY A 98 3.44 -6.30 0.83
C GLY A 98 2.37 -6.30 1.92
N ALA A 99 1.35 -5.45 1.79
CA ALA A 99 0.18 -5.44 2.64
C ALA A 99 -0.71 -6.67 2.37
N THR A 100 -1.33 -7.21 3.41
CA THR A 100 -2.28 -8.33 3.34
C THR A 100 -3.58 -7.89 2.68
N HIS A 101 -4.08 -6.70 3.02
CA HIS A 101 -5.32 -6.15 2.48
C HIS A 101 -5.18 -4.68 2.10
N ALA A 102 -6.08 -4.23 1.22
CA ALA A 102 -6.24 -2.83 0.87
C ALA A 102 -7.72 -2.45 0.89
N MET A 103 -8.03 -1.31 1.48
CA MET A 103 -9.34 -0.68 1.45
C MET A 103 -9.21 0.67 0.76
N ALA A 104 -9.83 0.78 -0.42
CA ALA A 104 -9.71 1.93 -1.29
C ALA A 104 -11.08 2.37 -1.77
N THR A 105 -11.17 3.60 -2.28
CA THR A 105 -12.36 4.06 -2.99
C THR A 105 -12.54 3.25 -4.27
N ARG A 106 -13.76 2.77 -4.52
CA ARG A 106 -14.10 1.93 -5.67
C ARG A 106 -15.18 2.59 -6.51
N MET A 107 -14.95 2.63 -7.82
CA MET A 107 -15.92 3.11 -8.79
C MET A 107 -16.83 1.97 -9.26
N VAL A 108 -18.02 2.31 -9.74
CA VAL A 108 -18.92 1.34 -10.38
C VAL A 108 -18.35 1.00 -11.76
N VAL A 109 -18.36 -0.31 -12.07
CA VAL A 109 -17.91 -0.86 -13.35
C VAL A 109 -19.03 -1.67 -13.99
N GLU A 110 -19.34 -1.36 -15.24
CA GLU A 110 -20.32 -2.07 -16.06
C GLU A 110 -19.68 -2.39 -17.42
N ASP A 111 -19.81 -3.64 -17.88
CA ASP A 111 -19.23 -4.11 -19.15
C ASP A 111 -17.73 -3.77 -19.33
N GLY A 112 -16.97 -3.86 -18.24
CA GLY A 112 -15.53 -3.56 -18.21
C GLY A 112 -15.19 -2.06 -18.26
N LYS A 113 -16.17 -1.17 -18.10
CA LYS A 113 -16.00 0.28 -18.17
C LYS A 113 -16.49 0.98 -16.91
N TYR A 114 -15.85 2.10 -16.55
CA TYR A 114 -16.34 2.93 -15.46
C TYR A 114 -17.62 3.65 -15.83
N THR A 115 -18.60 3.69 -14.94
CA THR A 115 -19.83 4.50 -15.16
C THR A 115 -19.59 5.98 -14.85
N GLY A 116 -18.61 6.26 -13.98
CA GLY A 116 -18.37 7.59 -13.39
C GLY A 116 -18.88 7.69 -11.95
N ASP A 117 -19.66 6.72 -11.49
CA ASP A 117 -20.21 6.67 -10.13
C ASP A 117 -19.25 5.98 -9.15
N ILE A 118 -19.42 6.29 -7.86
CA ILE A 118 -18.64 5.69 -6.78
C ILE A 118 -19.49 4.61 -6.10
N ALA A 119 -19.00 3.37 -6.14
CA ALA A 119 -19.60 2.23 -5.46
C ALA A 119 -19.31 2.25 -3.95
N PHE A 120 -18.10 2.69 -3.58
CA PHE A 120 -17.67 2.79 -2.18
C PHE A 120 -16.66 3.92 -2.04
N TYR A 121 -16.95 4.88 -1.14
CA TYR A 121 -16.02 5.96 -0.80
C TYR A 121 -15.34 5.67 0.53
N CYS A 122 -14.03 5.39 0.50
CA CYS A 122 -13.26 4.97 1.67
C CYS A 122 -12.81 6.18 2.51
N TYR A 123 -13.77 6.91 3.09
CA TYR A 123 -13.53 8.19 3.77
C TYR A 123 -14.35 8.30 5.06
N GLY A 124 -13.77 8.89 6.11
CA GLY A 124 -14.47 9.12 7.38
C GLY A 124 -14.98 7.82 8.01
N ASP A 125 -16.26 7.82 8.40
CA ASP A 125 -16.93 6.67 9.03
C ASP A 125 -16.91 5.42 8.15
N ALA A 126 -16.91 5.56 6.81
CA ALA A 126 -16.84 4.43 5.90
C ALA A 126 -15.53 3.64 6.04
N LYS A 127 -14.41 4.29 6.44
CA LYS A 127 -13.17 3.58 6.79
C LYS A 127 -13.37 2.73 8.04
N ALA A 128 -13.98 3.30 9.09
CA ALA A 128 -14.25 2.60 10.34
C ALA A 128 -15.17 1.39 10.13
N GLU A 129 -16.22 1.54 9.33
CA GLU A 129 -17.12 0.44 8.95
C GLU A 129 -16.39 -0.66 8.17
N ALA A 130 -15.57 -0.30 7.19
CA ALA A 130 -14.80 -1.26 6.41
C ALA A 130 -13.79 -2.03 7.28
N ILE A 131 -13.16 -1.36 8.26
CA ILE A 131 -12.26 -1.98 9.24
C ILE A 131 -13.01 -2.97 10.13
N ARG A 132 -14.17 -2.60 10.66
CA ARG A 132 -14.99 -3.53 11.47
C ARG A 132 -15.45 -4.73 10.66
N ALA A 133 -15.83 -4.53 9.39
CA ALA A 133 -16.24 -5.61 8.51
C ALA A 133 -15.08 -6.55 8.15
N LEU A 134 -13.87 -6.02 7.94
CA LEU A 134 -12.66 -6.82 7.78
C LEU A 134 -12.35 -7.61 9.06
N ALA A 135 -12.36 -6.95 10.22
CA ALA A 135 -12.07 -7.59 11.49
C ALA A 135 -13.03 -8.74 11.80
N ALA A 136 -14.33 -8.56 11.53
CA ALA A 136 -15.31 -9.63 11.70
C ALA A 136 -15.09 -10.82 10.75
N ARG A 137 -14.56 -10.58 9.54
CA ARG A 137 -14.32 -11.63 8.55
C ARG A 137 -13.05 -12.43 8.83
N GLU A 138 -11.99 -11.76 9.26
CA GLU A 138 -10.68 -12.35 9.51
C GLU A 138 -10.44 -12.69 11.00
N ASP A 139 -11.46 -12.47 11.85
CA ASP A 139 -11.41 -12.69 13.30
C ASP A 139 -10.34 -11.85 14.03
N TYR A 140 -10.20 -10.57 13.65
CA TYR A 140 -9.29 -9.64 14.32
C TYR A 140 -9.92 -9.04 15.58
N ALA A 141 -9.24 -9.21 16.71
CA ALA A 141 -9.53 -8.47 17.95
C ALA A 141 -9.03 -7.02 17.84
N LEU A 142 -9.94 -6.08 17.54
CA LEU A 142 -9.60 -4.69 17.26
C LEU A 142 -8.89 -3.97 18.42
N GLU A 143 -9.12 -4.39 19.66
CA GLU A 143 -8.41 -3.92 20.86
C GLU A 143 -6.91 -4.22 20.85
N HIS A 144 -6.45 -5.14 19.98
CA HIS A 144 -5.04 -5.47 19.77
C HIS A 144 -4.49 -4.92 18.45
N CYS A 145 -5.33 -4.26 17.65
CA CYS A 145 -4.94 -3.67 16.38
C CYS A 145 -4.31 -2.28 16.57
N TYR A 146 -3.52 -1.89 15.56
CA TYR A 146 -2.84 -0.60 15.49
C TYR A 146 -3.36 0.18 14.28
N ALA A 147 -3.54 1.48 14.43
CA ALA A 147 -3.92 2.36 13.33
C ALA A 147 -3.02 3.60 13.29
N TYR A 148 -2.69 4.03 12.08
CA TYR A 148 -1.81 5.16 11.81
C TYR A 148 -2.50 6.10 10.82
N SER A 149 -2.60 7.39 11.15
CA SER A 149 -3.11 8.41 10.22
C SER A 149 -2.56 9.80 10.52
N ASP A 150 -2.52 10.65 9.50
CA ASP A 150 -2.14 12.06 9.53
C ASP A 150 -3.33 13.02 9.44
N SER A 151 -4.53 12.51 9.15
CA SER A 151 -5.71 13.32 8.84
C SER A 151 -6.79 13.28 9.91
N ILE A 152 -7.36 14.45 10.23
CA ILE A 152 -8.52 14.56 11.14
C ILE A 152 -9.72 13.72 10.68
N THR A 153 -9.83 13.48 9.37
CA THR A 153 -10.95 12.72 8.78
C THR A 153 -10.94 11.25 9.19
N ASP A 154 -9.80 10.76 9.70
CA ASP A 154 -9.60 9.39 10.10
C ASP A 154 -9.79 9.16 11.61
N VAL A 155 -10.27 10.17 12.37
CA VAL A 155 -10.63 9.98 13.78
C VAL A 155 -11.56 8.78 13.99
N PRO A 156 -12.64 8.58 13.20
CA PRO A 156 -13.50 7.40 13.36
C PRO A 156 -12.74 6.07 13.20
N MET A 157 -11.76 6.03 12.28
CA MET A 157 -10.88 4.86 12.10
C MET A 157 -9.98 4.65 13.31
N LEU A 158 -9.32 5.71 13.79
CA LEU A 158 -8.42 5.64 14.94
C LEU A 158 -9.15 5.21 16.22
N GLU A 159 -10.41 5.62 16.39
CA GLU A 159 -11.26 5.19 17.50
C GLU A 159 -11.65 3.70 17.47
N THR A 160 -11.53 3.03 16.32
CA THR A 160 -11.92 1.61 16.21
C THR A 160 -10.93 0.63 16.83
N VAL A 161 -9.68 1.04 17.05
CA VAL A 161 -8.59 0.14 17.45
C VAL A 161 -8.07 0.44 18.86
N GLY A 162 -7.41 -0.55 19.48
CA GLY A 162 -6.81 -0.37 20.81
C GLY A 162 -5.52 0.46 20.82
N HIS A 163 -4.82 0.57 19.69
CA HIS A 163 -3.53 1.28 19.60
C HIS A 163 -3.51 2.35 18.50
N PRO A 164 -4.25 3.47 18.65
CA PRO A 164 -4.21 4.58 17.72
C PRO A 164 -2.91 5.37 17.84
N THR A 165 -2.31 5.70 16.71
CA THR A 165 -1.15 6.58 16.60
C THR A 165 -1.38 7.59 15.48
N VAL A 166 -1.19 8.87 15.77
CA VAL A 166 -1.21 9.90 14.72
C VAL A 166 0.21 10.17 14.22
N VAL A 167 0.38 10.33 12.92
CA VAL A 167 1.67 10.49 12.25
C VAL A 167 1.66 11.81 11.50
N ASN A 168 2.62 12.71 11.74
CA ASN A 168 2.68 14.02 11.09
C ASN A 168 1.32 14.77 11.05
N PRO A 169 0.54 14.82 12.16
CA PRO A 169 -0.86 15.22 12.10
C PRO A 169 -1.06 16.67 11.66
N ASP A 170 -2.17 16.92 10.97
CA ASP A 170 -2.66 18.27 10.74
C ASP A 170 -2.94 19.01 12.07
N ARG A 171 -3.22 20.33 12.00
CA ARG A 171 -3.43 21.14 13.20
C ARG A 171 -4.62 20.67 14.05
N THR A 172 -5.69 20.19 13.41
CA THR A 172 -6.92 19.76 14.07
C THR A 172 -6.74 18.38 14.69
N LEU A 173 -6.18 17.42 13.94
CA LEU A 173 -5.86 16.08 14.46
C LEU A 173 -4.86 16.13 15.62
N ARG A 174 -3.89 17.04 15.58
CA ARG A 174 -2.94 17.23 16.70
C ARG A 174 -3.65 17.64 18.00
N LYS A 175 -4.68 18.50 17.93
CA LYS A 175 -5.47 18.88 19.10
C LYS A 175 -6.27 17.69 19.62
N GLU A 176 -6.87 16.94 18.71
CA GLU A 176 -7.65 15.74 19.03
C GLU A 176 -6.79 14.67 19.72
N ALA A 177 -5.62 14.38 19.16
CA ALA A 177 -4.67 13.43 19.73
C ALA A 177 -4.20 13.85 21.12
N ALA A 178 -3.95 15.15 21.34
CA ALA A 178 -3.58 15.67 22.66
C ALA A 178 -4.72 15.53 23.69
N ALA A 179 -5.96 15.81 23.30
CA ALA A 179 -7.13 15.67 24.18
C ALA A 179 -7.39 14.21 24.57
N ARG A 180 -7.10 13.26 23.68
CA ARG A 180 -7.31 11.82 23.88
C ARG A 180 -6.11 11.06 24.44
N GLY A 181 -4.95 11.71 24.54
CA GLY A 181 -3.71 11.06 24.92
C GLY A 181 -3.18 10.04 23.90
N TRP A 182 -3.52 10.21 22.61
CA TRP A 182 -3.03 9.33 21.54
C TRP A 182 -1.54 9.54 21.28
N GLN A 183 -0.86 8.46 20.91
CA GLN A 183 0.55 8.51 20.55
C GLN A 183 0.73 9.38 19.29
N MET A 184 1.71 10.28 19.32
CA MET A 184 2.11 11.07 18.17
C MET A 184 3.48 10.62 17.67
N ARG A 185 3.65 10.48 16.36
CA ARG A 185 4.93 10.21 15.70
C ARG A 185 5.20 11.26 14.63
N SER A 186 6.49 11.54 14.43
CA SER A 186 6.97 12.42 13.37
C SER A 186 7.86 11.64 12.43
N PHE A 187 7.52 11.63 11.14
CA PHE A 187 8.34 11.03 10.09
C PHE A 187 8.91 12.14 9.20
N SER A 188 10.19 12.04 8.84
CA SER A 188 10.90 13.12 8.15
C SER A 188 11.80 12.64 7.02
N LYS A 189 11.96 11.34 6.80
CA LYS A 189 12.87 10.77 5.79
C LYS A 189 12.10 10.17 4.60
N PRO A 190 11.65 10.99 3.63
CA PRO A 190 11.06 10.44 2.41
C PRO A 190 12.12 9.67 1.63
N VAL A 191 11.76 8.47 1.20
CA VAL A 191 12.56 7.60 0.32
C VAL A 191 11.70 7.11 -0.82
N SER A 192 12.32 6.76 -1.95
CA SER A 192 11.59 6.08 -3.02
C SER A 192 10.98 4.79 -2.48
N LEU A 193 9.71 4.54 -2.79
CA LEU A 193 9.10 3.23 -2.52
C LEU A 193 9.92 2.12 -3.17
N ARG A 194 10.47 2.34 -4.37
CA ARG A 194 11.23 1.33 -5.13
C ARG A 194 12.52 0.92 -4.43
N ASP A 195 13.22 1.86 -3.81
CA ASP A 195 14.45 1.60 -3.07
C ASP A 195 14.23 0.74 -1.81
N ARG A 196 12.97 0.60 -1.37
CA ARG A 196 12.58 -0.17 -0.19
C ARG A 196 11.83 -1.45 -0.51
N LEU A 197 11.49 -1.71 -1.78
CA LEU A 197 10.98 -3.02 -2.17
C LEU A 197 12.12 -4.03 -2.10
N PRO A 198 11.95 -5.17 -1.40
CA PRO A 198 12.88 -6.27 -1.61
C PRO A 198 12.85 -6.58 -3.10
N ALA A 199 14.01 -6.48 -3.76
CA ALA A 199 14.13 -6.87 -5.16
C ALA A 199 13.48 -8.26 -5.27
N ALA A 200 12.43 -8.36 -6.09
CA ALA A 200 11.85 -9.66 -6.39
C ALA A 200 13.01 -10.60 -6.71
N PRO A 201 13.12 -11.78 -6.07
CA PRO A 201 14.21 -12.68 -6.39
C PRO A 201 14.11 -12.92 -7.89
N SER A 202 15.09 -12.41 -8.63
CA SER A 202 15.22 -12.75 -10.04
C SER A 202 15.27 -14.27 -10.07
N GLY A 203 14.55 -14.90 -11.00
CA GLY A 203 14.51 -16.37 -11.10
C GLY A 203 15.90 -17.02 -11.22
N ALA A 204 16.95 -16.23 -11.44
CA ALA A 204 18.35 -16.61 -11.36
C ALA A 204 18.82 -17.03 -9.94
N ALA A 205 18.29 -16.45 -8.86
CA ALA A 205 18.74 -16.74 -7.50
C ALA A 205 18.22 -18.08 -6.94
N VAL A 206 17.12 -18.60 -7.47
CA VAL A 206 16.58 -19.92 -7.09
C VAL A 206 17.33 -21.07 -7.77
N ALA A 207 18.01 -20.80 -8.91
CA ALA A 207 18.78 -21.81 -9.63
C ALA A 207 20.11 -22.17 -8.94
N THR A 208 20.68 -21.28 -8.11
CA THR A 208 21.97 -21.50 -7.45
C THR A 208 21.89 -22.49 -6.28
N SER A 209 20.74 -22.63 -5.62
CA SER A 209 20.59 -23.53 -4.46
C SER A 209 20.56 -25.01 -4.85
N PHE A 210 20.06 -25.35 -6.04
CA PHE A 210 20.06 -26.73 -6.54
C PHE A 210 21.43 -27.15 -7.11
N ALA A 211 22.20 -26.23 -7.68
CA ALA A 211 23.50 -26.55 -8.28
C ALA A 211 24.58 -26.91 -7.22
N VAL A 212 24.50 -26.31 -6.02
CA VAL A 212 25.46 -26.60 -4.93
C VAL A 212 25.17 -27.95 -4.27
N GLY A 213 23.89 -28.36 -4.15
CA GLY A 213 23.52 -29.64 -3.54
C GLY A 213 23.97 -30.87 -4.34
N VAL A 214 23.92 -30.81 -5.67
CA VAL A 214 24.32 -31.94 -6.54
C VAL A 214 25.85 -32.06 -6.65
N SER A 215 26.57 -30.94 -6.63
CA SER A 215 28.04 -30.94 -6.73
C SER A 215 28.74 -31.40 -5.44
N ALA A 216 28.18 -31.07 -4.26
CA ALA A 216 28.72 -31.53 -2.98
C ALA A 216 28.57 -33.06 -2.79
N LEU A 217 27.46 -33.66 -3.25
CA LEU A 217 27.26 -35.11 -3.19
C LEU A 217 28.16 -35.87 -4.16
N ALA A 218 28.41 -35.34 -5.36
CA ALA A 218 29.31 -35.94 -6.33
C ALA A 218 30.77 -35.91 -5.85
N ALA A 219 31.23 -34.79 -5.29
CA ALA A 219 32.60 -34.66 -4.76
C ALA A 219 32.85 -35.56 -3.54
N GLY A 220 31.86 -35.67 -2.64
CA GLY A 220 31.93 -36.56 -1.46
C GLY A 220 31.96 -38.06 -1.84
N ALA A 221 31.17 -38.48 -2.83
CA ALA A 221 31.17 -39.86 -3.31
C ALA A 221 32.48 -40.24 -4.03
N LEU A 222 33.07 -39.31 -4.81
CA LEU A 222 34.32 -39.54 -5.52
C LEU A 222 35.54 -39.60 -4.57
N THR A 223 35.60 -38.73 -3.56
CA THR A 223 36.67 -38.77 -2.56
C THR A 223 36.57 -40.00 -1.66
N TYR A 224 35.37 -40.41 -1.26
CA TYR A 224 35.17 -41.63 -0.48
C TYR A 224 35.59 -42.90 -1.24
N THR A 225 35.26 -42.99 -2.54
CA THR A 225 35.63 -44.15 -3.37
C THR A 225 37.12 -44.18 -3.71
N LEU A 226 37.77 -43.01 -3.88
CA LEU A 226 39.23 -42.93 -4.10
C LEU A 226 40.01 -43.27 -2.82
N LEU A 227 39.60 -42.78 -1.65
CA LEU A 227 40.28 -43.09 -0.38
C LEU A 227 40.19 -44.57 -0.01
N ARG A 228 39.08 -45.23 -0.37
CA ARG A 228 38.91 -46.68 -0.12
C ARG A 228 39.77 -47.57 -1.03
N ARG A 229 40.29 -47.05 -2.14
CA ARG A 229 41.19 -47.77 -3.07
C ARG A 229 42.66 -47.76 -2.64
N PHE A 230 43.04 -46.89 -1.70
CA PHE A 230 44.40 -46.79 -1.15
C PHE A 230 44.54 -47.36 0.27
N ALA A 231 43.45 -47.90 0.82
CA ALA A 231 43.41 -48.56 2.12
C ALA A 231 43.22 -50.07 1.96
N PHE A 232 44.17 -50.73 1.28
CA PHE A 232 44.54 -52.14 1.43
C PHE A 232 45.94 -52.35 0.83
#